data_AF-A0A7J7EBX4-F1
#
_entry.id   AF-A0A7J7EBX4-F1
#
_cell.length_a   1.000
_cell.length_b   1.000
_cell.length_c   1.000
_cell.angle_alpha   90.00
_cell.angle_beta   90.00
_cell.angle_gamma   90.00
#
_symmetry.space_group_name_H-M   'P 1'
#
loop_
_entity.id
_entity.type
_entity.pdbx_description
1 polymer ?
#
loop_
_entity_poly.entity_id
_entity_poly.type
_entity_poly.pdbx_seq_one_letter_code
_entity_poly.pdbx_strand_id
1 'polypeptide(L)'
;GDCTRTSSGIFERNGIGIHTTPNGIVYTGSWKDDKMNGFGRLEHFSGAVYEGHFKDNMFHGLGTYTFPTGAKYTGNFNENRVEGEGQYTDIQGLQWCGNFHFTAAPGLRLKLHM
;
A
#
# COMPACT_ATOMS: atom_id res chain seq x y z
N GLY A 1 3.21 -11.87 12.47
CA GLY A 1 4.65 -11.78 12.74
C GLY A 1 4.97 -12.63 13.93
N ASP A 2 6.25 -12.86 14.18
CA ASP A 2 6.67 -13.44 15.45
C ASP A 2 6.33 -12.44 16.57
N CYS A 3 5.70 -12.93 17.64
CA CYS A 3 5.45 -12.14 18.83
C CYS A 3 6.70 -12.19 19.71
N THR A 4 7.39 -11.05 19.83
CA THR A 4 8.55 -10.92 20.70
C THR A 4 8.15 -10.23 22.00
N ARG A 5 8.67 -10.70 23.13
CA ARG A 5 8.46 -10.05 24.43
C ARG A 5 9.49 -8.93 24.60
N THR A 6 9.03 -7.71 24.83
CA THR A 6 9.88 -6.56 25.14
C THR A 6 10.52 -6.70 26.53
N SER A 7 11.53 -5.88 26.82
CA SER A 7 12.14 -5.77 28.15
C SER A 7 11.17 -5.34 29.24
N SER A 8 10.09 -4.63 28.89
CA SER A 8 8.99 -4.25 29.79
C SER A 8 7.92 -5.34 29.95
N GLY A 9 8.09 -6.49 29.30
CA GLY A 9 7.18 -7.64 29.41
C GLY A 9 5.94 -7.56 28.53
N ILE A 10 5.84 -6.58 27.63
CA ILE A 10 4.77 -6.45 26.64
C ILE A 10 5.11 -7.34 25.44
N PHE A 11 4.12 -7.99 24.84
CA PHE A 11 4.34 -8.71 23.58
C PHE A 11 3.98 -7.80 22.41
N GLU A 12 4.86 -7.74 21.42
CA GLU A 12 4.67 -6.97 20.19
C GLU A 12 5.05 -7.80 18.98
N ARG A 13 4.45 -7.49 17.83
CA ARG A 13 4.77 -8.12 16.55
C ARG A 13 6.03 -7.51 15.97
N ASN A 14 6.97 -8.37 15.63
CA ASN A 14 8.17 -8.04 14.87
C ASN A 14 8.40 -9.06 13.74
N GLY A 15 9.14 -8.68 12.71
CA GLY A 15 9.48 -9.56 11.59
C GLY A 15 8.31 -9.82 10.64
N ILE A 16 8.37 -10.90 9.87
CA ILE A 16 7.38 -11.19 8.83
C ILE A 16 6.17 -11.91 9.42
N GLY A 17 4.96 -11.53 9.01
CA GLY A 17 3.83 -12.46 9.10
C GLY A 17 2.48 -11.85 8.76
N ILE A 18 1.45 -12.63 9.07
CA ILE A 18 0.06 -12.37 8.67
C ILE A 18 -0.74 -11.89 9.88
N HIS A 19 -1.64 -10.93 9.66
CA HIS A 19 -2.63 -10.47 10.62
C HIS A 19 -3.98 -10.32 9.93
N THR A 20 -5.01 -10.93 10.50
CA THR A 20 -6.39 -10.79 10.05
C THR A 20 -7.18 -10.08 11.15
N THR A 21 -7.78 -8.94 10.82
CA THR A 21 -8.65 -8.22 11.75
C THR A 21 -10.03 -8.89 11.81
N PRO A 22 -10.83 -8.66 12.87
CA PRO A 22 -12.20 -9.17 12.94
C PRO A 22 -13.10 -8.73 11.77
N ASN A 23 -12.79 -7.59 11.15
CA ASN A 23 -13.50 -7.05 10.00
C ASN A 23 -13.04 -7.67 8.65
N GLY A 24 -12.18 -8.69 8.69
CA GLY A 24 -11.69 -9.40 7.50
C GLY A 24 -10.61 -8.66 6.72
N ILE A 25 -10.00 -7.60 7.28
CA ILE A 25 -8.83 -6.96 6.66
C ILE A 25 -7.61 -7.87 6.93
N VAL A 26 -6.89 -8.22 5.88
CA VAL A 26 -5.70 -9.08 5.95
C VAL A 26 -4.46 -8.27 5.63
N TYR A 27 -3.48 -8.27 6.53
CA TYR A 27 -2.14 -7.78 6.24
C TYR A 27 -1.15 -8.94 6.23
N THR A 28 -0.32 -9.00 5.20
CA THR A 28 0.81 -9.92 5.09
C THR A 28 2.08 -9.11 4.83
N GLY A 29 3.02 -9.10 5.77
CA GLY A 29 4.25 -8.33 5.57
C GLY A 29 5.09 -8.16 6.82
N SER A 30 5.99 -7.18 6.75
CA SER A 30 6.92 -6.84 7.82
C SER A 30 6.27 -6.03 8.94
N TRP A 31 6.56 -6.44 10.17
CA TRP A 31 6.14 -5.80 11.41
C TRP A 31 7.36 -5.27 12.15
N LYS A 32 7.18 -4.10 12.77
CA LYS A 32 8.14 -3.52 13.71
C LYS A 32 7.37 -2.76 14.79
N ASP A 33 7.67 -3.03 16.05
CA ASP A 33 7.06 -2.37 17.22
C ASP A 33 5.52 -2.34 17.11
N ASP A 34 4.93 -3.49 16.76
CA ASP A 34 3.49 -3.69 16.54
C ASP A 34 2.83 -2.93 15.39
N LYS A 35 3.64 -2.30 14.53
CA LYS A 35 3.19 -1.56 13.36
C LYS A 35 3.65 -2.22 12.06
N MET A 36 2.84 -2.08 11.00
CA MET A 36 3.23 -2.43 9.63
C MET A 36 4.39 -1.51 9.21
N ASN A 37 5.54 -2.10 8.89
CA ASN A 37 6.78 -1.40 8.63
C ASN A 37 7.67 -2.23 7.70
N GLY A 38 8.01 -1.69 6.53
CA GLY A 38 8.69 -2.43 5.46
C GLY A 38 7.74 -2.88 4.36
N PHE A 39 8.12 -3.86 3.56
CA PHE A 39 7.28 -4.33 2.46
C PHE A 39 6.12 -5.21 2.98
N GLY A 40 4.94 -5.06 2.38
CA GLY A 40 3.79 -5.89 2.70
C GLY A 40 2.64 -5.71 1.72
N ARG A 41 1.57 -6.49 1.98
CA ARG A 41 0.32 -6.48 1.24
C ARG A 41 -0.85 -6.38 2.21
N LEU A 42 -1.71 -5.39 2.03
CA LEU A 42 -2.94 -5.15 2.79
C LEU A 42 -4.14 -5.37 1.88
N GLU A 43 -5.02 -6.27 2.27
CA GLU A 43 -6.28 -6.58 1.59
C GLU A 43 -7.44 -6.11 2.44
N HIS A 44 -8.25 -5.22 1.88
CA HIS A 44 -9.46 -4.74 2.50
C HIS A 44 -10.66 -5.59 2.06
N PHE A 45 -11.63 -5.79 2.95
CA PHE A 45 -12.84 -6.57 2.64
C PHE A 45 -13.66 -5.98 1.47
N SER A 46 -13.47 -4.70 1.15
CA SER A 46 -14.10 -4.05 -0.01
C SER A 46 -13.50 -4.49 -1.36
N GLY A 47 -12.42 -5.27 -1.37
CA GLY A 47 -11.66 -5.63 -2.57
C GLY A 47 -10.53 -4.66 -2.90
N ALA A 48 -10.33 -3.59 -2.12
CA ALA A 48 -9.15 -2.74 -2.24
C ALA A 48 -7.91 -3.49 -1.77
N VAL A 49 -6.81 -3.39 -2.51
CA VAL A 49 -5.53 -4.03 -2.17
C VAL A 49 -4.40 -3.03 -2.31
N TYR A 50 -3.55 -2.93 -1.30
CA TYR A 50 -2.27 -2.24 -1.41
C TYR A 50 -1.13 -3.23 -1.27
N GLU A 51 -0.14 -3.14 -2.14
CA GLU A 51 1.10 -3.91 -2.08
C GLU A 51 2.29 -2.97 -2.27
N GLY A 52 3.18 -2.88 -1.29
CA GLY A 52 4.26 -1.91 -1.33
C GLY A 52 4.91 -1.70 0.02
N HIS A 53 5.63 -0.59 0.15
CA HIS A 53 6.26 -0.22 1.41
C HIS A 53 5.25 0.40 2.40
N PHE A 54 5.48 0.10 3.67
CA PHE A 54 4.77 0.64 4.83
C PHE A 54 5.76 1.32 5.75
N LYS A 55 5.30 2.39 6.41
CA LYS A 55 6.00 3.06 7.49
C LYS A 55 4.98 3.46 8.55
N ASP A 56 5.15 2.97 9.78
CA ASP A 56 4.27 3.28 10.90
C ASP A 56 2.77 3.11 10.59
N ASN A 57 2.40 1.97 10.00
CA ASN A 57 1.03 1.65 9.54
C ASN A 57 0.52 2.42 8.31
N MET A 58 1.34 3.26 7.69
CA MET A 58 0.95 4.05 6.52
C MET A 58 1.62 3.54 5.25
N PHE A 59 0.93 3.63 4.11
CA PHE A 59 1.54 3.42 2.79
C PHE A 59 2.62 4.48 2.58
N HIS A 60 3.79 4.03 2.15
CA HIS A 60 4.96 4.87 1.99
C HIS A 60 5.85 4.30 0.88
N GLY A 61 6.71 5.12 0.27
CA GLY A 61 7.62 4.67 -0.78
C GLY A 61 6.89 4.10 -2.00
N LEU A 62 7.55 3.20 -2.74
CA LEU A 62 6.94 2.57 -3.90
C LEU A 62 5.86 1.56 -3.49
N GLY A 63 4.73 1.61 -4.20
CA GLY A 63 3.63 0.67 -4.00
C GLY A 63 2.67 0.63 -5.18
N THR A 64 1.78 -0.34 -5.14
CA THR A 64 0.64 -0.49 -6.03
C THR A 64 -0.64 -0.55 -5.21
N TYR A 65 -1.57 0.35 -5.50
CA TYR A 65 -2.92 0.34 -4.97
C TYR A 65 -3.89 -0.12 -6.05
N THR A 66 -4.58 -1.23 -5.80
CA THR A 66 -5.70 -1.73 -6.62
C THR A 66 -7.00 -1.29 -5.96
N PHE A 67 -7.80 -0.53 -6.71
CA PHE A 67 -9.12 -0.08 -6.30
C PHE A 67 -10.12 -1.24 -6.34
N PRO A 68 -11.20 -1.20 -5.53
CA PRO A 68 -12.30 -2.18 -5.61
C PRO A 68 -12.89 -2.33 -7.02
N THR A 69 -12.82 -1.28 -7.84
CA THR A 69 -13.28 -1.27 -9.22
C THR A 69 -12.40 -2.07 -10.18
N GLY A 70 -11.19 -2.45 -9.76
CA GLY A 70 -10.18 -3.12 -10.59
C GLY A 70 -9.16 -2.17 -11.22
N ALA A 71 -9.38 -0.85 -11.15
CA ALA A 71 -8.37 0.13 -11.53
C ALA A 71 -7.13 0.00 -10.61
N LYS A 72 -5.97 0.46 -11.09
CA LYS A 72 -4.70 0.35 -10.36
C LYS A 72 -3.92 1.65 -10.42
N TYR A 73 -3.24 1.97 -9.34
CA TYR A 73 -2.21 3.01 -9.31
C TYR A 73 -0.90 2.38 -8.84
N THR A 74 0.18 2.58 -9.59
CA THR A 74 1.54 2.19 -9.21
C THR A 74 2.40 3.43 -9.19
N GLY A 75 3.06 3.69 -8.07
CA GLY A 75 3.85 4.90 -7.90
C GLY A 75 4.35 5.06 -6.48
N ASN A 76 4.81 6.27 -6.16
CA ASN A 76 5.31 6.58 -4.84
C ASN A 76 4.19 7.09 -3.93
N PHE A 77 4.28 6.72 -2.65
CA PHE A 77 3.33 7.03 -1.59
C PHE A 77 4.04 7.73 -0.44
N ASN A 78 3.32 8.63 0.22
CA ASN A 78 3.76 9.29 1.43
C ASN A 78 2.58 9.47 2.37
N GLU A 79 2.62 8.80 3.53
CA GLU A 79 1.58 8.87 4.56
C GLU A 79 0.17 8.57 4.02
N ASN A 80 0.03 7.46 3.29
CA ASN A 80 -1.21 7.03 2.61
C ASN A 80 -1.62 7.86 1.39
N ARG A 81 -0.85 8.87 0.99
CA ARG A 81 -1.17 9.71 -0.16
C ARG A 81 -0.25 9.39 -1.33
N VAL A 82 -0.78 9.44 -2.55
CA VAL A 82 0.03 9.34 -3.77
C VAL A 82 0.90 10.58 -3.93
N GLU A 83 2.17 10.41 -4.27
CA GLU A 83 3.14 11.50 -4.40
C GLU A 83 4.23 11.17 -5.41
N GLY A 84 4.47 12.08 -6.35
CA GLY A 84 5.53 11.96 -7.34
C GLY A 84 5.06 11.27 -8.62
N GLU A 85 6.02 10.75 -9.39
CA GLU A 85 5.71 10.03 -10.62
C GLU A 85 4.96 8.73 -10.34
N GLY A 86 3.92 8.50 -11.12
CA GLY A 86 3.12 7.29 -11.03
C GLY A 86 2.42 6.95 -12.33
N GLN A 87 1.78 5.79 -12.30
CA GLN A 87 1.02 5.22 -13.40
C GLN A 87 -0.33 4.76 -12.87
N TYR A 88 -1.40 5.35 -13.42
CA TYR A 88 -2.76 4.89 -13.20
C TYR A 88 -3.22 4.05 -14.38
N THR A 89 -3.76 2.86 -14.13
CA THR A 89 -4.39 2.00 -15.12
C THR A 89 -5.87 1.92 -14.80
N ASP A 90 -6.72 2.33 -15.74
CA ASP A 90 -8.17 2.22 -15.54
C ASP A 90 -8.69 0.80 -15.78
N ILE A 91 -10.00 0.60 -15.62
CA ILE A 91 -10.65 -0.70 -15.76
C ILE A 91 -10.63 -1.24 -17.21
N GLN A 92 -10.36 -0.38 -18.19
CA GLN A 92 -10.24 -0.75 -19.61
C GLN A 92 -8.78 -1.04 -20.00
N GLY A 93 -7.84 -0.90 -19.05
CA GLY A 93 -6.42 -1.09 -19.29
C GLY A 93 -5.71 0.13 -19.86
N LEU A 94 -6.39 1.29 -19.97
CA LEU A 94 -5.73 2.52 -20.40
C LEU A 94 -4.81 3.03 -19.30
N GLN A 95 -3.58 3.35 -19.69
CA GLN A 95 -2.52 3.73 -18.78
C GLN A 95 -2.27 5.23 -18.83
N TRP A 96 -2.23 5.88 -17.68
CA TRP A 96 -2.04 7.32 -17.51
C TRP A 96 -0.81 7.54 -16.65
N CYS A 97 0.23 8.13 -17.22
CA CYS A 97 1.48 8.41 -16.53
C CYS A 97 1.58 9.91 -16.25
N GLY A 98 2.10 10.29 -15.10
CA GLY A 98 2.36 11.69 -14.77
C GLY A 98 2.76 11.87 -13.32
N ASN A 99 2.80 13.14 -12.90
CA ASN A 99 3.08 13.49 -11.52
C ASN A 99 1.77 13.57 -10.73
N PHE A 100 1.69 12.83 -9.64
CA PHE A 100 0.55 12.78 -8.74
C PHE A 100 0.90 13.49 -7.44
N HIS A 101 0.00 14.30 -6.92
CA HIS A 101 0.16 14.98 -5.65
C HIS A 101 -1.17 15.03 -4.92
N PHE A 102 -1.34 14.13 -3.94
CA PHE A 102 -2.57 13.99 -3.15
C PHE A 102 -3.80 13.69 -4.04
N THR A 103 -4.66 14.69 -4.28
CA THR A 103 -5.85 14.60 -5.14
C THR A 103 -5.61 15.16 -6.54
N ALA A 104 -4.49 15.85 -6.76
CA ALA A 104 -4.15 16.47 -8.03
C ALA A 104 -3.28 15.53 -8.86
N ALA A 105 -3.56 15.46 -10.16
CA ALA A 105 -2.73 14.76 -11.13
C ALA A 105 -2.41 15.69 -12.31
N PRO A 106 -1.59 16.72 -12.10
CA PRO A 106 -1.22 17.66 -13.15
C PRO A 106 -0.36 16.98 -14.22
N GLY A 107 -0.71 17.21 -15.49
CA GLY A 107 0.12 16.77 -16.62
C GLY A 107 0.07 15.27 -16.91
N LEU A 108 -1.01 14.58 -16.53
CA LEU A 108 -1.23 13.19 -16.94
C LEU A 108 -1.21 13.05 -18.46
N ARG A 109 -0.49 12.04 -18.93
CA ARG A 109 -0.41 11.66 -20.34
C ARG A 109 -0.93 10.24 -20.50
N LEU A 110 -1.85 10.05 -21.44
CA LEU A 110 -2.28 8.73 -21.86
C LEU A 110 -1.12 8.03 -22.58
N LYS A 111 -0.75 6.85 -22.09
CA LYS A 111 0.24 5.99 -22.72
C LYS A 111 -0.44 5.12 -23.77
N LEU A 112 -0.43 5.60 -25.00
CA LEU A 112 -0.88 4.83 -26.16
C LEU A 112 0.17 3.75 -26.47
N HIS A 113 -0.24 2.49 -26.47
CA HIS A 113 0.57 1.43 -27.04
C HIS A 113 0.32 1.47 -28.56
N MET A 114 1.34 1.85 -29.32
CA MET A 114 1.36 1.75 -30.78
C MET A 114 1.76 0.33 -31.20
#